data_AF-A0A4R6NBS6-F1
#
_entry.id   AF-A0A4R6NBS6-F1
#
_cell.length_a   1.000
_cell.length_b   1.000
_cell.length_c   1.000
_cell.angle_alpha   90.00
_cell.angle_beta   90.00
_cell.angle_gamma   90.00
#
_symmetry.space_group_name_H-M   'P 1'
#
loop_
_entity.id
_entity.type
_entity.pdbx_description
1 polymer ?
#
loop_
_entity_poly.entity_id
_entity_poly.type
_entity_poly.pdbx_seq_one_letter_code
_entity_poly.pdbx_strand_id
1 'polypeptide(L)' 'MQALQVLFGTDVGLMSVAVIAITLGMGGFYLHFFLKHMHEDEARQQRGQR' A
#
# COMPACT_ATOMS: atom_id res chain seq x y z
N MET A 1 -24.44 16.25 8.14
CA MET A 1 -23.21 15.73 7.52
C MET A 1 -21.99 16.18 8.34
N GLN A 2 -21.67 15.47 9.42
CA GLN A 2 -20.58 15.80 10.36
C GLN A 2 -19.47 14.73 10.40
N ALA A 3 -19.53 13.69 9.56
CA ALA A 3 -18.57 12.60 9.60
C ALA A 3 -17.13 13.05 9.29
N LEU A 4 -16.96 13.96 8.31
CA LEU A 4 -15.66 14.54 7.98
C LEU A 4 -15.12 15.46 9.11
N GLN A 5 -15.98 16.17 9.82
CA GLN A 5 -15.56 17.04 10.94
C GLN A 5 -15.20 16.22 12.19
N VAL A 6 -15.86 15.10 12.43
CA VAL A 6 -15.46 14.17 13.50
C VAL A 6 -14.13 13.50 13.15
N LEU A 7 -13.91 13.09 11.89
CA LEU A 7 -12.65 12.48 11.45
C LEU A 7 -11.45 13.44 11.48
N PHE A 8 -11.64 14.73 11.20
CA PHE A 8 -10.54 15.71 11.19
C PHE A 8 -10.45 16.55 12.48
N GLY A 9 -11.50 16.59 13.30
CA GLY A 9 -11.59 17.45 14.48
C GLY A 9 -11.39 16.74 15.82
N THR A 10 -11.35 15.40 15.87
CA THR A 10 -11.06 14.63 17.09
C THR A 10 -9.79 13.80 16.93
N ASP A 11 -8.99 13.68 18.00
CA ASP A 11 -7.76 12.85 18.05
C ASP A 11 -7.96 11.44 17.49
N VAL A 12 -9.13 10.85 17.73
CA VAL A 12 -9.51 9.51 17.26
C VAL A 12 -9.61 9.43 15.74
N GLY A 13 -10.08 10.49 15.10
CA GLY A 13 -10.20 10.56 13.65
C GLY A 13 -8.84 10.63 12.96
N LEU A 14 -7.91 11.42 13.49
CA LEU A 14 -6.54 11.51 12.99
C LEU A 14 -5.80 10.17 13.12
N MET A 15 -5.96 9.49 14.26
CA MET A 15 -5.38 8.17 14.51
C MET A 15 -5.96 7.11 13.56
N SER A 16 -7.27 7.16 13.30
CA SER A 16 -7.93 6.25 12.35
C SER A 16 -7.42 6.46 10.92
N VAL A 17 -7.27 7.72 10.50
CA VAL A 17 -6.70 8.08 9.18
C VAL A 17 -5.25 7.60 9.07
N ALA A 18 -4.44 7.76 10.12
CA ALA A 18 -3.07 7.27 10.15
C ALA A 18 -3.00 5.74 9.99
N VAL A 19 -3.84 5.00 10.70
CA VAL A 19 -3.91 3.53 10.59
C VAL A 19 -4.35 3.10 9.19
N ILE A 20 -5.36 3.76 8.63
CA ILE A 20 -5.84 3.46 7.26
C ILE A 20 -4.73 3.74 6.25
N ALA A 21 -4.03 4.87 6.36
CA ALA A 21 -2.93 5.23 5.49
C ALA A 21 -1.78 4.21 5.57
N ILE A 22 -1.43 3.75 6.78
CA ILE A 22 -0.40 2.71 6.98
C ILE A 22 -0.86 1.38 6.38
N THR A 23 -2.10 0.97 6.63
CA THR A 23 -2.65 -0.30 6.13
C THR A 23 -2.69 -0.32 4.60
N LEU A 24 -3.18 0.76 3.99
CA LEU A 24 -3.19 0.92 2.52
C LEU A 24 -1.77 1.06 1.96
N GLY A 25 -0.88 1.76 2.66
CA GLY A 25 0.52 1.89 2.29
C GLY A 25 1.24 0.54 2.27
N MET A 26 1.04 -0.28 3.30
CA MET A 26 1.57 -1.65 3.34
C MET A 26 0.97 -2.51 2.24
N GLY A 27 -0.35 -2.50 2.06
CA GLY A 27 -1.03 -3.27 1.01
C GLY A 27 -0.53 -2.90 -0.39
N GLY A 28 -0.46 -1.60 -0.70
CA GLY A 28 0.07 -1.09 -1.97
C GLY A 28 1.55 -1.37 -2.17
N PHE A 29 2.37 -1.27 -1.10
CA PHE A 29 3.78 -1.61 -1.15
C PHE A 29 4.00 -3.10 -1.45
N TYR A 30 3.24 -4.00 -0.80
CA TYR A 30 3.33 -5.43 -1.09
C TYR A 30 2.90 -5.74 -2.52
N LEU A 31 1.79 -5.18 -3.01
CA LEU A 31 1.35 -5.31 -4.39
C LEU A 31 2.42 -4.81 -5.38
N HIS A 32 2.96 -3.62 -5.16
CA HIS A 32 4.04 -3.07 -5.98
C HIS A 32 5.28 -3.97 -5.93
N PHE A 33 5.69 -4.42 -4.74
CA PHE A 33 6.85 -5.26 -4.56
C PHE A 33 6.67 -6.59 -5.30
N PHE A 34 5.51 -7.23 -5.16
CA PHE A 34 5.19 -8.49 -5.83
C PHE A 34 5.21 -8.35 -7.35
N LEU A 35 4.56 -7.32 -7.89
CA LEU A 35 4.55 -7.04 -9.33
C LEU A 35 5.95 -6.77 -9.87
N LYS A 36 6.76 -5.99 -9.14
CA LYS A 36 8.16 -5.73 -9.50
C LYS A 36 8.99 -7.02 -9.45
N HIS A 37 8.81 -7.85 -8.41
CA HIS A 37 9.57 -9.09 -8.24
C HIS A 37 9.22 -10.12 -9.32
N MET A 38 7.93 -10.26 -9.66
CA MET A 38 7.49 -11.12 -10.77
C MET A 38 8.11 -10.69 -12.10
N HIS A 39 8.19 -9.38 -12.37
CA HIS A 39 8.86 -8.86 -13.56
C HIS A 39 10.36 -9.22 -13.58
N GLU A 40 10.99 -9.22 -12.41
CA GLU A 40 12.41 -9.51 -12.24
C GLU A 40 12.69 -11.03 -12.36
N ASP A 41 11.75 -11.87 -11.91
CA ASP A 41 11.77 -13.33 -12.09
C ASP A 41 11.57 -13.73 -13.56
N GLU A 42 10.62 -13.09 -14.26
CA GLU A 42 10.44 -13.28 -15.71
C GLU A 42 11.70 -12.87 -16.49
N ALA A 43 12.33 -11.75 -16.11
CA ALA A 43 13.57 -11.29 -16.73
C ALA A 43 14.76 -12.22 -16.46
N ARG A 44 14.84 -12.86 -15.28
CA ARG A 44 15.87 -13.88 -14.98
C ARG A 44 15.62 -15.19 -15.72
N GLN A 45 14.37 -15.64 -15.81
CA GLN A 45 14.02 -16.85 -16.58
C GLN A 45 14.36 -16.68 -18.07
N GLN A 46 14.10 -15.51 -18.65
CA GLN A 46 14.46 -15.23 -20.05
C GLN A 46 15.97 -15.17 -20.30
N ARG A 47 16.77 -14.77 -19.31
CA ARG A 47 18.25 -14.76 -19.43
C ARG A 47 18.87 -16.14 -19.22
N GLY A 48 18.22 -17.04 -18.50
CA GLY A 48 18.68 -18.41 -18.29
C GLY A 48 18.34 -19.40 -19.42
N GLN A 49 17.51 -18.99 -20.39
CA GLN A 49 17.14 -19.80 -21.57
C GLN A 49 17.95 -19.47 -22.84
N ARG A 50 19.00 -18.65 -22.75
CA ARG A 50 19.97 -18.42 -23.85
C ARG A 50 21.29 -19.11 -23.56
#